data_AF-A0A1W1XIV7-F1
#
_entry.id   AF-A0A1W1XIV7-F1
#
_cell.length_a   1.000
_cell.length_b   1.000
_cell.length_c   1.000
_cell.angle_alpha   90.00
_cell.angle_beta   90.00
_cell.angle_gamma   90.00
#
_symmetry.space_group_name_H-M   'P 1'
#
loop_
_entity.id
_entity.type
_entity.pdbx_description
1 polymer ?
#
loop_
_entity_poly.entity_id
_entity_poly.type
_entity_poly.pdbx_seq_one_letter_code
_entity_poly.pdbx_strand_id
1 'polypeptide(L)'
;MDRGKRHLAPRNPTQIRQKLTDLKKSYARAYVVLHPRAGLGVNEDKHKSRLMGYERIQKLKKLSTIDLMARQHLTDFQNRLAGLKSCFALTEQDLLAAPLWPHCGFRPGAEAPYAPAATVLEHLHTELDKLLDDWTQTRLANLEGPTTRCNLDLLKPEARKLVDAFLKERKLANELSHDFIRALKEVLSGLVKVAVTPEDLRAALLKGGSPATPAEMKKRFEEYLDGLTKGHEPGKVRIVLE
;
A
#
# COMPACT_ATOMS: atom_id res chain seq x y z
N MET A 1 35.85 -67.37 37.52
CA MET A 1 34.81 -66.67 38.30
C MET A 1 35.01 -65.18 38.03
N ASP A 2 34.09 -64.36 37.56
CA ASP A 2 32.68 -64.45 37.18
C ASP A 2 32.44 -63.27 36.21
N ARG A 3 32.01 -63.54 34.97
CA ARG A 3 31.63 -62.48 34.03
C ARG A 3 30.21 -62.07 34.40
N GLY A 4 30.08 -60.99 35.17
CA GLY A 4 28.81 -60.38 35.56
C GLY A 4 27.92 -60.11 34.34
N LYS A 5 27.04 -61.07 34.05
CA LYS A 5 25.90 -60.90 33.15
C LYS A 5 24.98 -59.87 33.80
N ARG A 6 25.08 -58.61 33.36
CA ARG A 6 24.01 -57.63 33.57
C ARG A 6 22.79 -58.14 32.80
N HIS A 7 21.95 -58.92 33.46
CA HIS A 7 20.60 -59.21 33.01
C HIS A 7 19.87 -57.87 32.96
N LEU A 8 19.73 -57.29 31.76
CA LEU A 8 18.68 -56.31 31.50
C LEU A 8 17.37 -57.03 31.83
N ALA A 9 16.72 -56.61 32.92
CA ALA A 9 15.42 -57.13 33.31
C ALA A 9 14.48 -57.13 32.09
N PRO A 10 13.65 -58.17 31.89
CA PRO A 10 12.73 -58.24 30.77
C PRO A 10 11.86 -56.99 30.80
N ARG A 11 12.07 -56.13 29.81
CA ARG A 11 11.44 -54.83 29.70
C ARG A 11 9.96 -55.09 29.45
N ASN A 12 9.11 -54.94 30.47
CA ASN A 12 7.69 -55.29 30.39
C ASN A 12 7.05 -54.52 29.21
N PRO A 13 6.63 -55.21 28.13
CA PRO A 13 6.13 -54.56 26.92
C PRO A 13 4.95 -53.62 27.19
N THR A 14 4.16 -53.92 28.22
CA THR A 14 3.02 -53.10 28.65
C THR A 14 3.48 -51.79 29.31
N GLN A 15 4.50 -51.82 30.17
CA GLN A 15 5.06 -50.61 30.79
C GLN A 15 5.73 -49.70 29.75
N ILE A 16 6.40 -50.27 28.75
CA ILE A 16 7.00 -49.49 27.65
C ILE A 16 5.91 -48.79 26.84
N ARG A 17 4.83 -49.50 26.49
CA ARG A 17 3.69 -48.93 25.76
C ARG A 17 3.03 -47.78 26.51
N GLN A 18 2.85 -47.92 27.82
CA GLN A 18 2.32 -46.85 28.68
C GLN A 18 3.22 -45.62 28.64
N LYS A 19 4.53 -45.78 28.92
CA LYS A 19 5.48 -44.65 28.86
C LYS A 19 5.53 -43.95 27.50
N LEU A 20 5.46 -44.70 26.39
CA LEU A 20 5.41 -44.12 25.05
C LEU A 20 4.12 -43.32 24.80
N THR A 21 2.99 -43.83 25.33
CA THR A 21 1.70 -43.14 25.22
C THR A 21 1.72 -41.83 26.02
N ASP A 22 2.29 -41.85 27.22
CA ASP A 22 2.43 -40.68 28.07
C ASP A 22 3.35 -39.62 27.44
N LEU A 23 4.49 -40.04 26.87
CA LEU A 23 5.40 -39.16 26.13
C LEU A 23 4.72 -38.52 24.92
N LYS A 24 3.94 -39.29 24.16
CA LYS A 24 3.19 -38.79 23.01
C LYS A 24 2.14 -37.75 23.41
N LYS A 25 1.43 -37.97 24.51
CA LYS A 25 0.47 -36.99 25.07
C LYS A 25 1.18 -35.72 25.56
N SER A 26 2.30 -35.87 26.25
CA SER A 26 3.11 -34.73 26.73
C SER A 26 3.65 -33.89 25.57
N TYR A 27 4.09 -34.55 24.49
CA TYR A 27 4.49 -33.89 23.25
C TYR A 27 3.33 -33.09 22.63
N ALA A 28 2.16 -33.71 22.48
CA ALA A 28 0.99 -33.06 21.90
C ALA A 28 0.59 -31.81 22.69
N ARG A 29 0.54 -31.90 24.03
CA ARG A 29 0.25 -30.74 24.90
C ARG A 29 1.26 -29.61 24.73
N ALA A 30 2.56 -29.93 24.77
CA ALA A 30 3.61 -28.93 24.61
C ALA A 30 3.53 -28.25 23.23
N TYR A 31 3.30 -29.03 22.18
CA TYR A 31 3.17 -28.51 20.83
C TYR A 31 1.96 -27.57 20.69
N VAL A 32 0.78 -27.96 21.20
CA VAL A 32 -0.43 -27.12 21.18
C VAL A 32 -0.24 -25.80 21.94
N VAL A 33 0.54 -25.80 23.02
CA VAL A 33 0.88 -24.57 23.77
C VAL A 33 1.85 -23.67 23.00
N LEU A 34 2.79 -24.25 22.25
CA LEU A 34 3.81 -23.51 21.50
C LEU A 34 3.31 -23.02 20.14
N HIS A 35 2.43 -23.76 19.48
CA HIS A 35 1.96 -23.50 18.12
C HIS A 35 1.30 -22.11 17.94
N PRO A 36 0.44 -21.61 18.85
CA PRO A 36 -0.13 -20.26 18.76
C PRO A 36 0.91 -19.14 18.78
N ARG A 37 2.15 -19.41 19.22
CA ARG A 37 3.23 -18.40 19.24
C ARG A 37 3.92 -18.24 17.88
N ALA A 38 3.77 -19.20 16.98
CA ALA A 38 4.45 -19.24 15.69
C ALA A 38 3.58 -18.76 14.51
N GLY A 39 2.29 -18.52 14.75
CA GLY A 39 1.35 -18.06 13.73
C GLY A 39 0.25 -17.20 14.31
N LEU A 40 -0.61 -16.69 13.43
CA LEU A 40 -1.79 -15.94 13.84
C LEU A 40 -2.84 -16.90 14.39
N GLY A 41 -3.27 -16.68 15.63
CA GLY A 41 -4.48 -17.25 16.19
C GLY A 41 -5.73 -16.63 15.55
N VAL A 42 -6.91 -17.06 15.99
CA VAL A 42 -8.20 -16.59 15.43
C VAL A 42 -8.37 -15.07 15.59
N ASN A 43 -7.94 -14.50 16.71
CA ASN A 43 -8.09 -13.06 16.98
C ASN A 43 -7.09 -12.24 16.17
N GLU A 44 -5.86 -12.72 16.06
CA GLU A 44 -4.79 -12.12 15.28
C GLU A 44 -5.10 -12.19 13.78
N ASP A 45 -5.68 -13.29 13.29
CA ASP A 45 -6.13 -13.44 11.91
C ASP A 45 -7.27 -12.47 11.57
N LYS A 46 -8.23 -12.30 12.49
CA LYS A 46 -9.25 -11.24 12.38
C LYS A 46 -8.64 -9.85 12.39
N HIS A 47 -7.62 -9.59 13.21
CA HIS A 47 -6.91 -8.31 13.22
C HIS A 47 -6.16 -8.07 11.90
N LYS A 48 -5.41 -9.06 11.39
CA LYS A 48 -4.78 -9.01 10.07
C LYS A 48 -5.80 -8.74 8.96
N SER A 49 -6.93 -9.43 8.97
CA SER A 49 -8.00 -9.24 7.97
C SER A 49 -8.56 -7.82 8.01
N ARG A 50 -8.76 -7.26 9.21
CA ARG A 50 -9.15 -5.85 9.40
C ARG A 50 -8.09 -4.88 8.88
N LEU A 51 -6.80 -5.14 9.10
CA LEU A 51 -5.69 -4.35 8.55
C LEU A 51 -5.67 -4.42 7.01
N MET A 52 -5.84 -5.61 6.41
CA MET A 52 -5.83 -5.81 4.96
C MET A 52 -7.01 -5.14 4.25
N GLY A 53 -8.20 -5.13 4.88
CA GLY A 53 -9.41 -4.51 4.34
C GLY A 53 -9.57 -3.02 4.67
N TYR A 54 -8.62 -2.41 5.39
CA TYR A 54 -8.84 -1.10 5.99
C TYR A 54 -8.83 0.05 4.98
N GLU A 55 -9.65 1.07 5.25
CA GLU A 55 -9.72 2.33 4.50
C GLU A 55 -8.34 2.95 4.25
N ARG A 56 -7.42 2.87 5.23
CA ARG A 56 -6.04 3.37 5.15
C ARG A 56 -5.25 2.76 4.00
N ILE A 57 -5.28 1.45 3.81
CA ILE A 57 -4.58 0.79 2.68
C ILE A 57 -5.21 1.23 1.35
N GLN A 58 -6.54 1.36 1.29
CA GLN A 58 -7.22 1.82 0.08
C GLN A 58 -6.90 3.29 -0.24
N LYS A 59 -6.80 4.16 0.78
CA LYS A 59 -6.31 5.54 0.62
C LYS A 59 -4.90 5.54 0.07
N LEU A 60 -3.98 4.80 0.66
CA LEU A 60 -2.60 4.69 0.18
C LEU A 60 -2.53 4.16 -1.26
N LYS A 61 -3.36 3.17 -1.63
CA LYS A 61 -3.48 2.70 -3.03
C LYS A 61 -3.98 3.78 -3.99
N LYS A 62 -5.00 4.55 -3.62
CA LYS A 62 -5.48 5.67 -4.45
C LYS A 62 -4.39 6.73 -4.61
N LEU A 63 -3.71 7.07 -3.52
CA LEU A 63 -2.64 8.05 -3.48
C LEU A 63 -1.41 7.59 -4.28
N SER A 64 -1.07 6.30 -4.29
CA SER A 64 0.09 5.77 -5.00
C SER A 64 0.01 5.93 -6.52
N THR A 65 -1.19 6.23 -7.05
CA THR A 65 -1.41 6.54 -8.47
C THR A 65 -0.90 7.93 -8.87
N ILE A 66 -0.52 8.76 -7.91
CA ILE A 66 0.04 10.10 -8.10
C ILE A 66 1.56 9.94 -8.11
N ASP A 67 2.23 10.53 -9.10
CA ASP A 67 3.68 10.47 -9.20
C ASP A 67 4.36 11.13 -7.99
N LEU A 68 5.64 10.78 -7.75
CA LEU A 68 6.45 11.17 -6.58
C LEU A 68 6.17 10.41 -5.27
N MET A 69 5.41 9.31 -5.30
CA MET A 69 5.17 8.47 -4.10
C MET A 69 6.13 7.28 -4.02
N ALA A 70 6.59 6.97 -2.80
CA ALA A 70 7.41 5.79 -2.50
C ALA A 70 6.55 4.50 -2.50
N ARG A 71 6.02 4.12 -3.66
CA ARG A 71 5.09 2.98 -3.82
C ARG A 71 5.66 1.68 -3.24
N GLN A 72 6.99 1.53 -3.30
CA GLN A 72 7.70 0.39 -2.74
C GLN A 72 7.40 0.16 -1.25
N HIS A 73 7.29 1.23 -0.44
CA HIS A 73 7.01 1.10 0.99
C HIS A 73 5.64 0.46 1.23
N LEU A 74 4.64 0.81 0.42
CA LEU A 74 3.31 0.20 0.51
C LEU A 74 3.33 -1.27 0.07
N THR A 75 4.10 -1.59 -0.98
CA THR A 75 4.26 -2.97 -1.46
C THR A 75 4.98 -3.84 -0.42
N ASP A 76 6.06 -3.36 0.18
CA ASP A 76 6.80 -4.07 1.23
C ASP A 76 5.93 -4.31 2.47
N PHE A 77 5.16 -3.29 2.87
CA PHE A 77 4.17 -3.41 3.94
C PHE A 77 3.14 -4.51 3.64
N GLN A 78 2.56 -4.51 2.44
CA GLN A 78 1.58 -5.52 2.01
C GLN A 78 2.18 -6.93 1.99
N ASN A 79 3.40 -7.08 1.51
CA ASN A 79 4.10 -8.36 1.46
C ASN A 79 4.36 -8.91 2.87
N ARG A 80 4.80 -8.05 3.81
CA ARG A 80 5.00 -8.42 5.22
C ARG A 80 3.69 -8.86 5.88
N LEU A 81 2.61 -8.10 5.67
CA LEU A 81 1.30 -8.43 6.20
C LEU A 81 0.77 -9.75 5.61
N ALA A 82 0.92 -9.96 4.30
CA ALA A 82 0.53 -11.19 3.63
C ALA A 82 1.33 -12.41 4.12
N GLY A 83 2.63 -12.24 4.40
CA GLY A 83 3.53 -13.28 4.89
C GLY A 83 3.21 -13.82 6.28
N LEU A 84 2.39 -13.13 7.10
CA LEU A 84 1.94 -13.63 8.39
C LEU A 84 1.00 -14.84 8.21
N LYS A 85 1.45 -16.03 8.60
CA LYS A 85 0.68 -17.27 8.42
C LYS A 85 -0.35 -17.45 9.53
N SER A 86 -1.58 -17.78 9.15
CA SER A 86 -2.66 -18.09 10.08
C SER A 86 -2.75 -19.58 10.29
N CYS A 87 -2.78 -20.04 11.54
CA CYS A 87 -2.94 -21.45 11.85
C CYS A 87 -3.51 -21.63 13.25
N PHE A 88 -4.75 -22.12 13.35
CA PHE A 88 -5.48 -22.19 14.61
C PHE A 88 -6.44 -23.39 14.73
N ALA A 89 -6.44 -24.31 13.75
CA ALA A 89 -7.30 -25.49 13.75
C ALA A 89 -6.67 -26.73 14.41
N LEU A 90 -5.46 -26.60 14.97
CA LEU A 90 -4.72 -27.70 15.56
C LEU A 90 -5.34 -28.16 16.89
N THR A 91 -5.57 -29.47 17.02
CA THR A 91 -5.96 -30.11 18.28
C THR A 91 -4.90 -31.12 18.76
N GLU A 92 -4.98 -31.52 20.03
CA GLU A 92 -4.11 -32.60 20.54
C GLU A 92 -4.35 -33.93 19.80
N GLN A 93 -5.59 -34.20 19.36
CA GLN A 93 -5.94 -35.43 18.66
C GLN A 93 -5.27 -35.54 17.29
N ASP A 94 -5.09 -34.42 16.60
CA ASP A 94 -4.36 -34.36 15.34
C ASP A 94 -2.90 -34.78 15.52
N LEU A 95 -2.27 -34.37 16.63
CA LEU A 95 -0.91 -34.74 16.96
C LEU A 95 -0.75 -36.20 17.43
N LEU A 96 -1.88 -36.84 17.78
CA LEU A 96 -1.89 -38.28 18.00
C LEU A 96 -1.87 -39.05 16.67
N ALA A 97 -2.37 -38.49 15.58
CA ALA A 97 -2.35 -39.13 14.27
C ALA A 97 -1.03 -38.87 13.52
N ALA A 98 -0.51 -37.64 13.58
CA ALA A 98 0.74 -37.25 12.94
C ALA A 98 1.59 -36.37 13.87
N PRO A 99 2.91 -36.58 13.97
CA PRO A 99 3.75 -35.80 14.89
C PRO A 99 3.93 -34.33 14.45
N LEU A 100 3.60 -33.99 13.20
CA LEU A 100 3.69 -32.62 12.68
C LEU A 100 2.35 -32.20 12.10
N TRP A 101 2.00 -30.94 12.32
CA TRP A 101 0.79 -30.37 11.74
C TRP A 101 0.98 -30.09 10.24
N PRO A 102 0.20 -30.73 9.34
CA PRO A 102 0.42 -30.66 7.90
C PRO A 102 0.08 -29.29 7.28
N HIS A 103 -0.75 -28.48 7.95
CA HIS A 103 -1.21 -27.21 7.37
C HIS A 103 -0.19 -26.07 7.47
N CYS A 104 0.66 -26.05 8.51
CA CYS A 104 1.66 -24.99 8.68
C CYS A 104 3.10 -25.51 8.77
N GLY A 105 3.30 -26.80 9.07
CA GLY A 105 4.63 -27.40 9.20
C GLY A 105 5.43 -26.92 10.40
N PHE A 106 4.77 -26.37 11.43
CA PHE A 106 5.41 -25.82 12.64
C PHE A 106 6.34 -26.84 13.31
N ARG A 107 7.56 -26.41 13.67
CA ARG A 107 8.57 -27.25 14.33
C ARG A 107 9.14 -26.54 15.57
N PRO A 108 8.65 -26.88 16.79
CA PRO A 108 9.05 -26.20 18.02
C PRO A 108 10.56 -26.09 18.27
N GLY A 109 11.35 -27.08 17.85
CA GLY A 109 12.80 -27.12 18.08
C GLY A 109 13.67 -26.55 16.96
N ALA A 110 13.08 -26.23 15.79
CA ALA A 110 13.82 -25.70 14.64
C ALA A 110 13.53 -24.21 14.38
N GLU A 111 12.52 -23.67 15.06
CA GLU A 111 12.05 -22.32 14.89
C GLU A 111 12.70 -21.36 15.88
N ALA A 112 13.14 -20.20 15.38
CA ALA A 112 13.63 -19.12 16.22
C ALA A 112 12.49 -18.61 17.13
N PRO A 113 12.79 -18.04 18.31
CA PRO A 113 11.76 -17.41 19.13
C PRO A 113 11.07 -16.30 18.33
N TYR A 114 9.81 -16.51 17.99
CA TYR A 114 8.99 -15.50 17.31
C TYR A 114 8.61 -14.39 18.29
N ALA A 115 8.64 -13.14 17.81
CA ALA A 115 7.91 -12.08 18.47
C ALA A 115 6.42 -12.46 18.51
N PRO A 116 5.70 -12.18 19.60
CA PRO A 116 4.28 -12.47 19.68
C PRO A 116 3.52 -11.88 18.48
N ALA A 117 2.68 -12.68 17.83
CA ALA A 117 1.91 -12.27 16.66
C ALA A 117 1.14 -10.96 16.88
N ALA A 118 0.58 -10.78 18.09
CA ALA A 118 -0.08 -9.55 18.49
C ALA A 118 0.87 -8.33 18.43
N THR A 119 2.08 -8.44 18.95
CA THR A 119 3.09 -7.36 18.90
C THR A 119 3.49 -7.02 17.46
N VAL A 120 3.64 -8.03 16.61
CA VAL A 120 3.94 -7.80 15.18
C VAL A 120 2.80 -7.06 14.48
N LEU A 121 1.54 -7.43 14.78
CA LEU A 121 0.36 -6.77 14.22
C LEU A 121 0.19 -5.33 14.72
N GLU A 122 0.43 -5.05 16.00
CA GLU A 122 0.44 -3.68 16.53
C GLU A 122 1.52 -2.83 15.87
N HIS A 123 2.72 -3.37 15.68
CA HIS A 123 3.77 -2.66 14.97
C HIS A 123 3.38 -2.32 13.53
N LEU A 124 2.80 -3.28 12.80
CA LEU A 124 2.28 -3.05 11.45
C LEU A 124 1.14 -2.02 11.44
N HIS A 125 0.30 -1.98 12.49
CA HIS A 125 -0.72 -0.95 12.63
C HIS A 125 -0.10 0.44 12.72
N THR A 126 0.84 0.64 13.65
CA THR A 126 1.53 1.93 13.83
C THR A 126 2.33 2.33 12.59
N GLU A 127 2.96 1.37 11.91
CA GLU A 127 3.69 1.62 10.67
C GLU A 127 2.76 2.10 9.56
N LEU A 128 1.55 1.55 9.46
CA LEU A 128 0.55 1.98 8.48
C LEU A 128 0.09 3.42 8.72
N ASP A 129 -0.11 3.82 9.97
CA ASP A 129 -0.44 5.20 10.34
C ASP A 129 0.70 6.15 9.97
N LYS A 130 1.92 5.79 10.35
CA LYS A 130 3.11 6.56 9.99
C LYS A 130 3.26 6.71 8.48
N LEU A 131 3.05 5.65 7.71
CA LEU A 131 3.14 5.70 6.25
C LEU A 131 2.11 6.66 5.65
N LEU A 132 0.88 6.68 6.17
CA LEU A 132 -0.16 7.61 5.74
C LEU A 132 0.19 9.06 6.11
N ASP A 133 0.70 9.29 7.31
CA ASP A 133 1.13 10.61 7.77
C ASP A 133 2.30 11.13 6.94
N ASP A 134 3.34 10.32 6.73
CA ASP A 134 4.52 10.66 5.93
C ASP A 134 4.13 11.03 4.49
N TRP A 135 3.21 10.27 3.88
CA TRP A 135 2.70 10.57 2.53
C TRP A 135 1.86 11.83 2.50
N THR A 136 1.09 12.12 3.55
CA THR A 136 0.32 13.36 3.69
C THR A 136 1.26 14.55 3.78
N GLN A 137 2.29 14.48 4.63
CA GLN A 137 3.28 15.55 4.77
C GLN A 137 4.08 15.78 3.50
N THR A 138 4.53 14.70 2.84
CA THR A 138 5.24 14.80 1.55
C THR A 138 4.40 15.54 0.51
N ARG A 139 3.09 15.31 0.47
CA ARG A 139 2.19 16.01 -0.47
C ARG A 139 2.02 17.47 -0.12
N LEU A 140 1.83 17.79 1.16
CA LEU A 140 1.75 19.17 1.60
C LEU A 140 3.03 19.92 1.23
N ALA A 141 4.20 19.33 1.48
CA ALA A 141 5.48 19.90 1.09
C ALA A 141 5.59 20.11 -0.43
N ASN A 142 5.18 19.12 -1.24
CA ASN A 142 5.20 19.25 -2.69
C ASN A 142 4.26 20.34 -3.21
N LEU A 143 3.07 20.48 -2.61
CA LEU A 143 2.08 21.51 -2.99
C LEU A 143 2.49 22.91 -2.52
N GLU A 144 3.14 23.01 -1.36
CA GLU A 144 3.61 24.26 -0.80
C GLU A 144 4.89 24.77 -1.48
N GLY A 145 5.57 23.92 -2.26
CA GLY A 145 6.75 24.27 -3.04
C GLY A 145 6.49 25.39 -4.06
N PRO A 146 7.48 26.26 -4.31
CA PRO A 146 7.31 27.48 -5.11
C PRO A 146 6.84 27.20 -6.55
N THR A 147 7.34 26.13 -7.17
CA THR A 147 6.93 25.71 -8.53
C THR A 147 5.49 25.24 -8.58
N THR A 148 5.04 24.48 -7.58
CA THR A 148 3.68 23.93 -7.54
C THR A 148 2.65 24.99 -7.21
N ARG A 149 3.02 26.02 -6.42
CA ARG A 149 2.14 27.16 -6.15
C ARG A 149 1.70 27.87 -7.42
N CYS A 150 2.60 28.07 -8.38
CA CYS A 150 2.23 28.64 -9.69
C CYS A 150 1.26 27.73 -10.47
N ASN A 151 1.38 26.42 -10.34
CA ASN A 151 0.45 25.47 -10.98
C ASN A 151 -0.97 25.53 -10.40
N LEU A 152 -1.13 25.96 -9.13
CA LEU A 152 -2.47 26.14 -8.54
C LEU A 152 -3.29 27.17 -9.30
N ASP A 153 -2.64 28.22 -9.84
CA ASP A 153 -3.29 29.26 -10.65
C ASP A 153 -3.73 28.75 -12.03
N LEU A 154 -3.20 27.60 -12.46
CA LEU A 154 -3.52 26.98 -13.74
C LEU A 154 -4.59 25.88 -13.62
N LEU A 155 -5.07 25.59 -12.41
CA LEU A 155 -6.17 24.67 -12.18
C LEU A 155 -7.53 25.35 -12.44
N LYS A 156 -8.49 24.55 -12.89
CA LYS A 156 -9.90 24.97 -12.91
C LYS A 156 -10.40 25.26 -11.49
N PRO A 157 -11.36 26.20 -11.33
CA PRO A 157 -11.84 26.62 -10.01
C PRO A 157 -12.31 25.47 -9.11
N GLU A 158 -12.96 24.45 -9.66
CA GLU A 158 -13.46 23.29 -8.91
C GLU A 158 -12.31 22.44 -8.36
N ALA A 159 -11.31 22.16 -9.20
CA ALA A 159 -10.12 21.42 -8.81
C ALA A 159 -9.29 22.20 -7.77
N ARG A 160 -9.14 23.52 -7.99
CA ARG A 160 -8.42 24.39 -7.06
C ARG A 160 -9.04 24.40 -5.67
N LYS A 161 -10.37 24.52 -5.57
CA LYS A 161 -11.09 24.46 -4.29
C LYS A 161 -10.78 23.19 -3.50
N LEU A 162 -10.70 22.04 -4.17
CA LEU A 162 -10.37 20.77 -3.51
C LEU A 162 -8.95 20.75 -2.97
N VAL A 163 -7.97 21.29 -3.72
CA VAL A 163 -6.56 21.35 -3.30
C VAL A 163 -6.38 22.38 -2.17
N ASP A 164 -7.03 23.53 -2.26
CA ASP A 164 -6.98 24.57 -1.24
C ASP A 164 -7.61 24.11 0.08
N ALA A 165 -8.72 23.36 0.02
CA ALA A 165 -9.33 22.74 1.20
C ALA A 165 -8.35 21.77 1.87
N PHE A 166 -7.67 20.92 1.09
CA PHE A 166 -6.66 20.00 1.61
C PHE A 166 -5.46 20.74 2.24
N LEU A 167 -4.96 21.81 1.61
CA LEU A 167 -3.89 22.65 2.16
C LEU A 167 -4.29 23.33 3.47
N LYS A 168 -5.56 23.75 3.58
CA LYS A 168 -6.11 24.35 4.80
C LYS A 168 -6.29 23.34 5.93
N GLU A 169 -6.87 22.18 5.63
CA GLU A 169 -7.15 21.13 6.62
C GLU A 169 -5.88 20.39 7.03
N ARG A 170 -4.86 20.33 6.15
CA ARG A 170 -3.61 19.58 6.31
C ARG A 170 -3.83 18.10 6.65
N LYS A 171 -5.00 17.56 6.32
CA LYS A 171 -5.42 16.19 6.60
C LYS A 171 -6.14 15.62 5.39
N LEU A 172 -5.96 14.33 5.15
CA LEU A 172 -6.71 13.62 4.13
C LEU A 172 -8.14 13.35 4.60
N ALA A 173 -9.11 13.60 3.72
CA ALA A 173 -10.50 13.25 3.97
C ALA A 173 -10.68 11.74 4.25
N ASN A 174 -11.79 11.38 4.89
CA ASN A 174 -12.17 9.98 5.13
C ASN A 174 -12.34 9.21 3.81
N GLU A 175 -12.94 9.86 2.81
CA GLU A 175 -13.03 9.31 1.47
C GLU A 175 -12.29 10.21 0.47
N LEU A 176 -11.37 9.61 -0.28
CA LEU A 176 -10.69 10.30 -1.36
C LEU A 176 -11.52 10.18 -2.64
N SER A 177 -12.12 11.30 -3.04
CA SER A 177 -12.89 11.40 -4.28
C SER A 177 -11.97 11.29 -5.50
N HIS A 178 -12.53 10.82 -6.62
CA HIS A 178 -11.79 10.72 -7.87
C HIS A 178 -11.30 12.10 -8.35
N ASP A 179 -12.13 13.14 -8.19
CA ASP A 179 -11.80 14.50 -8.61
C ASP A 179 -10.67 15.11 -7.78
N PHE A 180 -10.60 14.83 -6.47
CA PHE A 180 -9.48 15.23 -5.64
C PHE A 180 -8.17 14.57 -6.09
N ILE A 181 -8.19 13.25 -6.35
CA ILE A 181 -7.01 12.54 -6.87
C ILE A 181 -6.58 13.11 -8.21
N ARG A 182 -7.53 13.41 -9.11
CA ARG A 182 -7.24 14.03 -10.41
C ARG A 182 -6.62 15.42 -10.27
N ALA A 183 -7.17 16.27 -9.40
CA ALA A 183 -6.65 17.60 -9.12
C ALA A 183 -5.20 17.55 -8.58
N LEU A 184 -4.92 16.61 -7.67
CA LEU A 184 -3.56 16.39 -7.16
C LEU A 184 -2.59 15.91 -8.25
N LYS A 185 -3.01 15.02 -9.16
CA LYS A 185 -2.18 14.61 -10.30
C LYS A 185 -1.89 15.79 -11.22
N GLU A 186 -2.90 16.57 -11.53
CA GLU A 186 -2.82 17.70 -12.44
C GLU A 186 -1.84 18.75 -11.93
N VAL A 187 -1.99 19.21 -10.67
CA VAL A 187 -1.14 20.26 -10.11
C VAL A 187 0.32 19.81 -9.95
N LEU A 188 0.54 18.52 -9.63
CA LEU A 188 1.86 17.93 -9.47
C LEU A 188 2.48 17.43 -10.78
N SER A 189 1.78 17.56 -11.92
CA SER A 189 2.28 17.09 -13.22
C SER A 189 3.30 18.03 -13.87
N GLY A 190 3.48 19.24 -13.33
CA GLY A 190 4.30 20.29 -13.95
C GLY A 190 3.54 20.99 -15.06
N LEU A 191 2.45 21.70 -14.71
CA LEU A 191 1.64 22.43 -15.67
C LEU A 191 2.45 23.54 -16.36
N VAL A 192 2.12 23.81 -17.62
CA VAL A 192 2.76 24.85 -18.43
C VAL A 192 1.72 25.88 -18.80
N LYS A 193 1.94 27.13 -18.36
CA LYS A 193 1.13 28.27 -18.79
C LYS A 193 1.54 28.66 -20.22
N VAL A 194 0.54 28.78 -21.10
CA VAL A 194 0.69 29.39 -22.42
C VAL A 194 -0.21 30.62 -22.46
N ALA A 195 0.38 31.81 -22.44
CA ALA A 195 -0.37 33.06 -22.55
C ALA A 195 -0.75 33.33 -24.02
N VAL A 196 -1.96 33.81 -24.24
CA VAL A 196 -2.46 34.24 -25.56
C VAL A 196 -3.07 35.63 -25.40
N THR A 197 -2.49 36.60 -26.10
CA THR A 197 -3.01 37.98 -26.11
C THR A 197 -4.03 38.17 -27.24
N PRO A 198 -4.96 39.13 -27.12
CA PRO A 198 -5.89 39.48 -28.19
C PRO A 198 -5.17 39.95 -29.47
N GLU A 199 -4.02 40.62 -29.33
CA GLU A 199 -3.20 41.13 -30.43
C GLU A 199 -2.58 39.97 -31.22
N ASP A 200 -1.97 39.00 -30.54
CA ASP A 200 -1.35 37.84 -31.17
C ASP A 200 -2.40 36.95 -31.83
N LEU A 201 -3.54 36.74 -31.16
CA LEU A 201 -4.66 36.00 -31.71
C LEU A 201 -5.21 36.68 -32.96
N ARG A 202 -5.38 38.01 -32.93
CA ARG A 202 -5.84 38.79 -34.09
C ARG A 202 -4.84 38.70 -35.25
N ALA A 203 -3.55 38.83 -34.97
CA ALA A 203 -2.50 38.72 -35.98
C ALA A 203 -2.49 37.31 -36.62
N ALA A 204 -2.63 36.26 -35.81
CA ALA A 204 -2.71 34.88 -36.27
C ALA A 204 -3.93 34.63 -37.18
N LEU A 205 -5.10 35.15 -36.80
CA LEU A 205 -6.32 34.98 -37.58
C LEU A 205 -6.32 35.78 -38.91
N LEU A 206 -5.58 36.89 -38.97
CA LEU A 206 -5.41 37.69 -40.19
C LEU A 206 -4.30 37.16 -41.12
N LYS A 207 -3.54 36.14 -40.70
CA LYS A 207 -2.45 35.56 -41.48
C LYS A 207 -2.97 34.97 -42.79
N GLY A 208 -2.54 35.50 -43.93
CA GLY A 208 -3.04 35.11 -45.25
C GLY A 208 -4.18 35.99 -45.79
N GLY A 209 -4.52 37.08 -45.09
CA GLY A 209 -5.41 38.12 -45.58
C GLY A 209 -6.92 37.86 -45.38
N SER A 210 -7.71 38.84 -45.85
CA SER A 210 -9.17 38.85 -45.82
C SER A 210 -9.72 39.12 -47.25
N PRO A 211 -10.88 38.56 -47.62
CA PRO A 211 -11.75 37.67 -46.83
C PRO A 211 -11.18 36.24 -46.71
N ALA A 212 -11.64 35.50 -45.70
CA ALA A 212 -11.27 34.11 -45.46
C ALA A 212 -12.52 33.25 -45.22
N THR A 213 -12.47 32.01 -45.66
CA THR A 213 -13.49 30.99 -45.40
C THR A 213 -13.43 30.49 -43.95
N PRO A 214 -14.51 29.90 -43.41
CA PRO A 214 -14.49 29.29 -42.08
C PRO A 214 -13.42 28.20 -41.92
N ALA A 215 -13.12 27.46 -42.99
CA ALA A 215 -12.09 26.43 -42.98
C ALA A 215 -10.69 27.04 -42.83
N GLU A 216 -10.40 28.12 -43.54
CA GLU A 216 -9.14 28.86 -43.41
C GLU A 216 -8.99 29.45 -42.00
N MET A 217 -10.06 29.99 -41.42
CA MET A 217 -10.03 30.56 -40.07
C MET A 217 -9.74 29.50 -39.00
N LYS A 218 -10.36 28.32 -39.09
CA LYS A 218 -10.06 27.18 -38.19
C LYS A 218 -8.61 26.74 -38.32
N LYS A 219 -8.13 26.57 -39.56
CA LYS A 219 -6.75 26.18 -39.83
C LYS A 219 -5.73 27.17 -39.27
N ARG A 220 -5.95 28.49 -39.44
CA ARG A 220 -5.09 29.53 -38.87
C ARG A 220 -5.02 29.46 -37.35
N PHE A 221 -6.15 29.22 -36.70
CA PHE A 221 -6.22 29.07 -35.24
C PHE A 221 -5.51 27.80 -34.75
N GLU A 222 -5.75 26.67 -35.41
CA GLU A 222 -5.06 25.41 -35.12
C GLU A 222 -3.55 25.55 -35.28
N GLU A 223 -3.06 26.09 -36.40
CA GLU A 223 -1.63 26.31 -36.63
C GLU A 223 -0.99 27.24 -35.59
N TYR A 224 -1.74 28.25 -35.11
CA TYR A 224 -1.29 29.14 -34.05
C TYR A 224 -1.13 28.42 -32.72
N LEU A 225 -2.15 27.64 -32.31
CA LEU A 225 -2.10 26.85 -31.09
C LEU A 225 -1.01 25.76 -31.15
N ASP A 226 -0.87 25.08 -32.28
CA ASP A 226 0.17 24.09 -32.49
C ASP A 226 1.56 24.72 -32.40
N GLY A 227 1.73 25.94 -32.92
CA GLY A 227 2.95 26.72 -32.78
C GLY A 227 3.30 27.04 -31.32
N LEU A 228 2.32 27.50 -30.54
CA LEU A 228 2.50 27.86 -29.13
C LEU A 228 2.72 26.66 -28.22
N THR A 229 2.11 25.52 -28.55
CA THR A 229 2.17 24.31 -27.72
C THR A 229 3.24 23.33 -28.19
N LYS A 230 3.99 23.67 -29.23
CA LYS A 230 5.05 22.84 -29.82
C LYS A 230 6.09 22.45 -28.77
N GLY A 231 6.33 21.15 -28.64
CA GLY A 231 7.31 20.60 -27.70
C GLY A 231 6.81 20.47 -26.25
N HIS A 232 5.56 20.88 -25.97
CA HIS A 232 4.92 20.62 -24.69
C HIS A 232 4.06 19.35 -24.74
N GLU A 233 3.90 18.71 -23.59
CA GLU A 233 2.98 17.59 -23.44
C GLU A 233 1.53 18.13 -23.38
N PRO A 234 0.62 17.73 -24.29
CA PRO A 234 -0.72 18.32 -24.40
C PRO A 234 -1.53 18.31 -23.10
N GLY A 235 -1.37 17.26 -22.28
CA GLY A 235 -2.07 17.15 -20.99
C GLY A 235 -1.69 18.21 -19.95
N LYS A 236 -0.51 18.81 -20.08
CA LYS A 236 0.08 19.76 -19.10
C LYS A 236 -0.10 21.22 -19.49
N VAL A 237 -0.45 21.50 -20.75
CA VAL A 237 -0.60 22.87 -21.24
C VAL A 237 -1.90 23.50 -20.74
N ARG A 238 -1.84 24.72 -20.23
CA ARG A 238 -2.99 25.53 -19.84
C ARG A 238 -2.90 26.86 -20.57
N ILE A 239 -3.76 27.03 -21.58
CA ILE A 239 -3.87 28.27 -22.35
C ILE A 239 -4.62 29.31 -21.50
N VAL A 240 -4.00 30.46 -21.29
CA VAL A 240 -4.55 31.60 -20.54
C VAL A 240 -4.70 32.77 -21.50
N LEU A 241 -5.92 33.28 -21.64
CA LEU A 241 -6.19 34.51 -22.37
C LEU A 241 -5.90 35.68 -21.43
N GLU A 242 -4.98 36.56 -21.82
CA GLU A 242 -4.57 37.75 -21.06
C GLU A 242 -5.28 39.03 -21.55
#